data_AF-I4VY47-F1
#
_entry.id   AF-I4VY47-F1
#
_cell.length_a   1.000
_cell.length_b   1.000
_cell.length_c   1.000
_cell.angle_alpha   90.00
_cell.angle_beta   90.00
_cell.angle_gamma   90.00
#
_symmetry.space_group_name_H-M   'P 1'
#
loop_
_entity.id
_entity.type
_entity.pdbx_description
1 polymer ?
#
loop_
_entity_poly.entity_id
_entity_poly.type
_entity_poly.pdbx_seq_one_letter_code
_entity_poly.pdbx_strand_id
1 'polypeptide(L)'
;MPVNTPTLLRTRPTLDANEACVTFVAAAQLMLDPATPETLRREVEPRLLAQLPTLRALGVFDLFELRDPALRAWLADELAELGGGGVRA
;
A
#
# COMPACT_ATOMS: atom_id res chain seq x y z
N MET A 1 10.23 41.69 -2.15
CA MET A 1 9.26 40.72 -2.70
C MET A 1 9.85 39.33 -2.50
N PRO A 2 9.23 38.44 -1.70
CA PRO A 2 9.83 37.16 -1.31
C PRO A 2 9.82 36.17 -2.48
N VAL A 3 10.99 35.63 -2.79
CA VAL A 3 11.15 34.43 -3.62
C VAL A 3 10.55 33.25 -2.85
N ASN A 4 9.39 32.76 -3.31
CA ASN A 4 8.82 31.51 -2.82
C ASN A 4 9.66 30.36 -3.36
N THR A 5 10.59 29.87 -2.54
CA THR A 5 11.28 28.61 -2.77
C THR A 5 10.30 27.49 -2.44
N PRO A 6 9.87 26.63 -3.38
CA PRO A 6 9.14 25.44 -3.02
C PRO A 6 10.11 24.51 -2.28
N THR A 7 9.90 24.38 -0.97
CA THR A 7 10.52 23.37 -0.10
C THR A 7 10.07 21.99 -0.59
N LEU A 8 10.81 21.43 -1.54
CA LEU A 8 10.62 20.05 -1.97
C LEU A 8 10.92 19.12 -0.78
N LEU A 9 9.97 18.22 -0.55
CA LEU A 9 9.79 17.38 0.62
C LEU A 9 11.08 16.71 1.10
N ARG A 10 11.44 16.96 2.37
CA ARG A 10 12.21 16.01 3.17
C ARG A 10 11.25 15.09 3.92
N THR A 11 10.48 14.28 3.20
CA THR A 11 9.94 13.06 3.79
C THR A 11 11.10 12.08 3.90
N ARG A 12 11.86 12.17 5.01
CA ARG A 12 12.69 11.05 5.41
C ARG A 12 11.73 9.85 5.55
N PRO A 13 11.94 8.72 4.87
CA PRO A 13 11.22 7.52 5.26
C PRO A 13 11.55 7.30 6.74
N THR A 14 10.54 7.36 7.61
CA THR A 14 10.70 6.90 8.99
C THR A 14 11.01 5.40 8.92
N LEU A 15 11.67 4.83 9.94
CA LEU A 15 11.93 3.38 9.97
C LEU A 15 10.65 2.57 9.70
N ASP A 16 9.50 3.12 10.12
CA ASP A 16 8.14 2.62 9.91
C ASP A 16 7.77 2.43 8.42
N ALA A 17 8.29 3.25 7.51
CA ALA A 17 8.02 3.13 6.07
C ALA A 17 8.66 1.89 5.45
N ASN A 18 9.88 1.57 5.86
CA ASN A 18 10.55 0.35 5.41
C ASN A 18 9.86 -0.88 6.01
N GLU A 19 9.51 -0.83 7.30
CA GLU A 19 8.78 -1.89 7.97
C GLU A 19 7.40 -2.14 7.36
N ALA A 20 6.70 -1.07 6.95
CA ALA A 20 5.43 -1.17 6.21
C ALA A 20 5.60 -1.87 4.86
N CYS A 21 6.67 -1.55 4.10
CA CYS A 21 7.01 -2.26 2.87
C CYS A 21 7.29 -3.74 3.11
N VAL A 22 8.12 -4.06 4.10
CA VAL A 22 8.47 -5.45 4.42
C VAL A 22 7.23 -6.24 4.86
N THR A 23 6.39 -5.64 5.71
CA THR A 23 5.15 -6.24 6.19
C THR A 23 4.15 -6.47 5.06
N PHE A 24 4.01 -5.51 4.15
CA PHE A 24 3.16 -5.66 2.96
C PHE A 24 3.65 -6.78 2.05
N VAL A 25 4.95 -6.82 1.75
CA VAL A 25 5.52 -7.86 0.87
C VAL A 25 5.38 -9.25 1.50
N ALA A 26 5.61 -9.38 2.80
CA ALA A 26 5.41 -10.65 3.51
C ALA A 26 3.94 -11.09 3.50
N ALA A 27 3.02 -10.15 3.76
CA ALA A 27 1.58 -10.39 3.72
C ALA A 27 1.10 -10.79 2.32
N ALA A 28 1.57 -10.08 1.28
CA ALA A 28 1.24 -10.36 -0.11
C ALA A 28 1.74 -11.74 -0.53
N GLN A 29 2.97 -12.12 -0.13
CA GLN A 29 3.49 -13.46 -0.42
C GLN A 29 2.64 -14.57 0.21
N LEU A 30 2.17 -14.38 1.44
CA LEU A 30 1.25 -15.32 2.09
C LEU A 30 -0.11 -15.39 1.37
N MET A 31 -0.62 -14.27 0.84
CA MET A 31 -1.86 -14.29 0.04
C MET A 31 -1.65 -14.90 -1.37
N LEU A 32 -0.45 -14.81 -1.95
CA LEU A 32 -0.16 -15.38 -3.27
C LEU A 32 0.24 -16.86 -3.20
N ASP A 33 0.66 -17.34 -2.05
CA ASP A 33 1.01 -18.73 -1.85
C ASP A 33 -0.26 -19.62 -1.79
N PRO A 34 -0.42 -20.56 -2.74
CA PRO A 34 -1.56 -21.49 -2.75
C PRO A 34 -1.53 -22.48 -1.57
N ALA A 35 -0.39 -22.64 -0.90
CA ALA A 35 -0.27 -23.49 0.28
C ALA A 35 -0.69 -22.78 1.58
N THR A 36 -0.93 -21.47 1.54
CA THR A 36 -1.33 -20.71 2.72
C THR A 36 -2.81 -20.96 3.06
N PRO A 37 -3.11 -21.42 4.30
CA PRO A 37 -4.47 -21.74 4.71
C PRO A 37 -5.37 -20.50 4.74
N GLU A 38 -6.67 -20.68 4.42
CA GLU A 38 -7.64 -19.58 4.33
C GLU A 38 -7.72 -18.74 5.62
N THR A 39 -7.62 -19.39 6.79
CA THR A 39 -7.58 -18.70 8.09
C THR A 39 -6.44 -17.69 8.17
N LEU A 40 -5.24 -18.08 7.70
CA LEU A 40 -4.07 -17.21 7.73
C LEU A 40 -4.23 -16.06 6.72
N ARG A 41 -4.81 -16.34 5.54
CA ARG A 41 -5.10 -15.30 4.53
C ARG A 41 -6.03 -14.23 5.09
N ARG A 42 -7.09 -14.62 5.80
CA ARG A 42 -8.03 -13.68 6.44
C ARG A 42 -7.41 -12.85 7.55
N GLU A 43 -6.43 -13.39 8.29
CA GLU A 43 -5.71 -12.62 9.31
C GLU A 43 -4.69 -11.63 8.69
N VAL A 44 -4.14 -11.99 7.54
CA VAL A 44 -3.11 -11.23 6.84
C VAL A 44 -3.72 -10.09 5.99
N GLU A 45 -4.89 -10.30 5.42
CA GLU A 45 -5.63 -9.33 4.60
C GLU A 45 -5.80 -7.94 5.26
N PRO A 46 -6.33 -7.80 6.50
CA PRO A 46 -6.47 -6.50 7.14
C PRO A 46 -5.12 -5.86 7.46
N ARG A 47 -4.08 -6.66 7.75
CA ARG A 47 -2.72 -6.17 7.95
C ARG A 47 -2.13 -5.59 6.66
N LEU A 48 -2.38 -6.24 5.53
CA LEU A 48 -1.97 -5.78 4.21
C LEU A 48 -2.64 -4.44 3.86
N LEU A 49 -3.96 -4.35 4.05
CA LEU A 49 -4.73 -3.12 3.82
C LEU A 49 -4.25 -1.96 4.71
N ALA A 50 -3.91 -2.23 5.97
CA ALA A 50 -3.41 -1.21 6.89
C ALA A 50 -2.08 -0.56 6.45
N GLN A 51 -1.27 -1.24 5.62
CA GLN A 51 -0.02 -0.67 5.11
C GLN A 51 -0.20 0.13 3.82
N LEU A 52 -1.33 -0.01 3.11
CA LEU A 52 -1.58 0.68 1.83
C LEU A 52 -1.46 2.21 1.90
N PRO A 53 -1.98 2.92 2.93
CA PRO A 53 -1.86 4.37 3.01
C PRO A 53 -0.38 4.82 3.08
N THR A 54 0.43 4.10 3.85
CA THR A 54 1.88 4.35 3.97
C THR A 54 2.59 4.10 2.65
N LEU A 55 2.29 3.00 1.97
CA LEU A 55 2.88 2.66 0.66
C LEU A 55 2.50 3.66 -0.43
N ARG A 56 1.26 4.16 -0.40
CA ARG A 56 0.78 5.21 -1.30
C ARG A 56 1.50 6.52 -1.04
N ALA A 57 1.69 6.91 0.22
CA ALA A 57 2.46 8.11 0.56
C ALA A 57 3.94 8.01 0.13
N LEU A 58 4.48 6.79 0.06
CA LEU A 58 5.83 6.52 -0.44
C LEU A 58 5.94 6.47 -1.97
N GLY A 59 4.82 6.32 -2.69
CA GLY A 59 4.82 6.16 -4.16
C GLY A 59 5.41 4.82 -4.62
N VAL A 60 5.38 3.77 -3.78
CA VAL A 60 5.95 2.45 -4.13
C VAL A 60 5.23 1.84 -5.34
N PHE A 61 3.92 2.03 -5.45
CA PHE A 61 3.12 1.51 -6.56
C PHE A 61 3.38 2.21 -7.90
N ASP A 62 3.95 3.43 -7.88
CA ASP A 62 4.40 4.13 -9.10
C ASP A 62 5.77 3.62 -9.58
N LEU A 63 6.54 2.96 -8.70
CA LEU A 63 7.89 2.47 -8.98
C LEU A 63 7.95 0.95 -9.17
N PHE A 64 7.06 0.20 -8.54
CA PHE A 64 7.01 -1.25 -8.56
C PHE A 64 5.65 -1.76 -9.03
N GLU A 65 5.64 -2.65 -10.02
CA GLU A 65 4.43 -3.35 -10.45
C GLU A 65 4.22 -4.64 -9.66
N LEU A 66 2.98 -4.86 -9.19
CA LEU A 66 2.56 -6.14 -8.65
C LEU A 66 2.61 -7.22 -9.74
N ARG A 67 3.30 -8.32 -9.47
CA ARG A 67 3.47 -9.43 -10.44
C ARG A 67 2.19 -10.24 -10.64
N ASP A 68 1.32 -10.30 -9.63
CA ASP A 68 0.06 -11.03 -9.69
C ASP A 68 -1.08 -10.13 -10.23
N PRO A 69 -1.73 -10.51 -11.35
CA PRO A 69 -2.76 -9.68 -11.96
C PRO A 69 -4.06 -9.63 -11.15
N ALA A 70 -4.40 -10.68 -10.40
CA ALA A 70 -5.62 -10.73 -9.59
C ALA A 70 -5.48 -9.83 -8.36
N LEU A 71 -4.33 -9.89 -7.68
CA LEU A 71 -4.01 -9.03 -6.55
C LEU A 71 -3.90 -7.55 -6.99
N ARG A 72 -3.39 -7.29 -8.20
CA ARG A 72 -3.36 -5.94 -8.78
C ARG A 72 -4.76 -5.38 -9.00
N ALA A 73 -5.67 -6.18 -9.55
CA ALA A 73 -7.06 -5.76 -9.78
C ALA A 73 -7.77 -5.47 -8.46
N TRP A 74 -7.61 -6.33 -7.46
CA TRP A 74 -8.19 -6.12 -6.13
C TRP A 74 -7.66 -4.85 -5.44
N LEU A 75 -6.33 -4.63 -5.46
CA LEU A 75 -5.75 -3.41 -4.88
C LEU A 75 -6.21 -2.12 -5.58
N ALA A 76 -6.41 -2.16 -6.90
CA ALA A 76 -6.90 -1.01 -7.65
C ALA A 76 -8.33 -0.62 -7.23
N ASP A 77 -9.18 -1.61 -6.95
CA ASP A 77 -10.54 -1.41 -6.46
C ASP A 77 -10.53 -0.76 -5.06
N GLU A 78 -9.80 -1.34 -4.11
CA GLU A 78 -9.65 -0.82 -2.74
C GLU A 78 -9.04 0.59 -2.71
N LEU A 79 -8.04 0.88 -3.55
CA LEU A 79 -7.44 2.21 -3.65
C LEU A 79 -8.40 3.26 -4.23
N ALA A 80 -9.26 2.86 -5.16
CA ALA A 80 -10.31 3.72 -5.69
C ALA A 80 -11.35 4.02 -4.59
N GLU A 81 -11.69 3.04 -3.76
CA GLU A 81 -12.59 3.24 -2.61
C GLU A 81 -11.98 4.16 -1.54
N LEU A 82 -10.71 3.94 -1.17
CA LEU A 82 -9.98 4.79 -0.22
C LEU A 82 -9.74 6.22 -0.73
N GLY A 83 -9.65 6.40 -2.05
CA GLY A 83 -9.55 7.71 -2.71
C GLY A 83 -10.90 8.39 -2.95
N GLY A 84 -12.01 7.65 -2.87
CA GLY A 84 -13.37 8.09 -3.20
C GLY A 84 -14.24 8.52 -2.02
N GLY A 85 -13.72 8.46 -0.78
CA GLY A 85 -14.44 8.80 0.46
C GLY A 85 -14.88 10.27 0.64
N GLY A 86 -14.99 11.05 -0.44
CA GLY A 86 -15.52 12.41 -0.44
C GLY A 86 -16.93 12.58 -1.03
N VAL A 87 -17.51 11.56 -1.69
CA VAL A 87 -18.86 11.66 -2.28
C VAL A 87 -19.57 10.32 -2.24
N ARG A 88 -20.09 9.89 -1.08
CA ARG A 88 -21.23 8.97 -1.02
C ARG A 88 -22.06 9.21 0.25
N ALA A 89 -23.28 9.71 0.00
CA ALA A 89 -24.46 9.84 0.87
C ALA A 89 -24.42 10.88 2.00
#